data_AF-A0A1H6M8G2-F1
#
_entry.id   AF-A0A1H6M8G2-F1
#
_cell.length_a   1.000
_cell.length_b   1.000
_cell.length_c   1.000
_cell.angle_alpha   90.00
_cell.angle_beta   90.00
_cell.angle_gamma   90.00
#
_symmetry.space_group_name_H-M   'P 1'
#
loop_
_entity.id
_entity.type
_entity.pdbx_description
1 polymer ?
#
loop_
_entity_poly.entity_id
_entity_poly.type
_entity_poly.pdbx_seq_one_letter_code
_entity_poly.pdbx_strand_id
1 'polypeptide(L)'
;MDKKEEYIVYRFGTSEKIEMEYPENKDKSSFDKFEYSGWMRGGGIKNSGMQLDYLVFSVNNFKYIVYNTYFAEGDKLNIGIKVLDTQTNQTIDIKGIYGTRKGTLTDFQSDDRIKKGEELYD
;
A
#
# COMPACT_ATOMS: atom_id res chain seq x y z
N MET A 1 8.99 -4.93 0.13
CA MET A 1 9.52 -6.31 0.01
C MET A 1 11.00 -6.28 0.38
N ASP A 2 11.52 -7.35 0.99
CA ASP A 2 12.96 -7.51 1.24
C ASP A 2 13.76 -7.52 -0.09
N LYS A 3 15.06 -7.18 -0.04
CA LYS A 3 15.93 -7.13 -1.23
C LYS A 3 16.04 -8.45 -1.99
N LYS A 4 15.89 -9.58 -1.30
CA LYS A 4 15.86 -10.93 -1.92
C LYS A 4 14.45 -11.43 -2.18
N GLU A 5 13.44 -10.60 -1.93
CA GLU A 5 12.03 -10.93 -2.10
C GLU A 5 11.56 -12.14 -1.27
N GLU A 6 12.22 -12.38 -0.12
CA GLU A 6 11.91 -13.51 0.75
C GLU A 6 10.73 -13.24 1.71
N TYR A 7 10.42 -11.97 1.95
CA TYR A 7 9.33 -11.54 2.84
C TYR A 7 8.88 -10.09 2.53
N ILE A 8 7.69 -9.74 3.01
CA ILE A 8 7.17 -8.37 3.06
C ILE A 8 7.26 -7.86 4.49
N VAL A 9 7.68 -6.61 4.66
CA VAL A 9 7.68 -5.91 5.95
C VAL A 9 7.28 -4.46 5.75
N TYR A 10 6.42 -3.98 6.63
CA TYR A 10 6.08 -2.58 6.84
C TYR A 10 6.86 -2.05 8.04
N ARG A 11 7.40 -0.83 7.91
CA ARG A 11 8.05 -0.10 9.00
C ARG A 11 7.58 1.34 9.02
N PHE A 12 7.30 1.85 10.21
CA PHE A 12 7.06 3.27 10.48
C PHE A 12 8.07 3.77 11.51
N GLY A 13 8.52 5.02 11.35
CA GLY A 13 9.49 5.65 12.23
C GLY A 13 10.55 6.43 11.44
N THR A 14 11.72 6.59 12.06
CA THR A 14 12.88 7.27 11.46
C THR A 14 13.96 6.27 11.07
N SER A 15 15.03 6.75 10.43
CA SER A 15 16.21 5.94 10.17
C SER A 15 16.92 5.46 11.44
N GLU A 16 16.73 6.16 12.57
CA GLU A 16 17.36 5.84 13.85
C GLU A 16 16.47 4.98 14.75
N LYS A 17 15.15 5.10 14.61
CA LYS A 17 14.18 4.42 15.46
C LYS A 17 12.98 3.95 14.67
N ILE A 18 12.79 2.63 14.64
CA ILE A 18 11.55 2.01 14.17
C ILE A 18 10.53 2.10 15.31
N GLU A 19 9.39 2.72 15.02
CA GLU A 19 8.27 2.89 15.96
C GLU A 19 7.23 1.78 15.79
N MET A 20 7.11 1.23 14.57
CA MET A 20 6.25 0.10 14.27
C MET A 20 6.91 -0.76 13.20
N GLU A 21 6.85 -2.08 13.38
CA GLU A 21 7.23 -3.07 12.37
C GLU A 21 6.14 -4.12 12.27
N TYR A 22 5.81 -4.55 11.05
CA TYR A 22 4.84 -5.61 10.81
C TYR A 22 5.18 -6.39 9.53
N PRO A 23 5.02 -7.72 9.49
CA PRO A 23 4.75 -8.60 10.63
C PRO A 23 6.02 -8.83 11.48
N GLU A 24 5.85 -9.44 12.66
CA GLU A 24 6.97 -9.78 13.54
C GLU A 24 7.93 -10.79 12.88
N ASN A 25 7.38 -11.83 12.23
CA ASN A 25 8.13 -12.84 11.51
C ASN A 25 8.48 -12.38 10.09
N LYS A 26 9.78 -12.26 9.80
CA LYS A 26 10.32 -11.85 8.50
C LYS A 26 10.70 -13.07 7.66
N ASP A 27 9.70 -13.84 7.28
CA ASP A 27 9.82 -15.03 6.43
C ASP A 27 8.69 -15.09 5.39
N LYS A 28 8.61 -16.20 4.64
CA LYS A 28 7.62 -16.40 3.58
C LYS A 28 6.16 -16.37 4.07
N SER A 29 5.89 -16.60 5.35
CA SER A 29 4.54 -16.46 5.90
C SER A 29 4.07 -15.00 5.97
N SER A 30 4.97 -14.03 5.80
CA SER A 30 4.62 -12.61 5.78
C SER A 30 3.70 -12.25 4.62
N PHE A 31 3.78 -12.93 3.47
CA PHE A 31 2.95 -12.60 2.31
C PHE A 31 1.45 -12.79 2.60
N ASP A 32 1.09 -13.81 3.40
CA ASP A 32 -0.28 -14.08 3.84
C ASP A 32 -0.82 -13.01 4.82
N LYS A 33 0.04 -12.10 5.30
CA LYS A 33 -0.32 -11.01 6.23
C LYS A 33 -0.74 -9.74 5.51
N PHE A 34 -0.57 -9.68 4.19
CA PHE A 34 -0.94 -8.54 3.38
C PHE A 34 -1.95 -8.96 2.31
N GLU A 35 -2.79 -8.00 1.94
CA GLU A 35 -3.69 -8.10 0.80
C GLU A 35 -3.34 -6.98 -0.17
N TYR A 36 -3.18 -7.32 -1.45
CA TYR A 36 -3.02 -6.35 -2.51
C TYR A 36 -4.35 -6.14 -3.24
N SER A 37 -4.78 -4.88 -3.34
CA SER A 37 -5.92 -4.48 -4.16
C SER A 37 -5.41 -3.51 -5.23
N GLY A 38 -5.78 -3.76 -6.49
CA GLY A 38 -5.33 -2.96 -7.60
C GLY A 38 -6.41 -2.74 -8.64
N TRP A 39 -6.45 -1.55 -9.24
CA TRP A 39 -7.32 -1.23 -10.35
C TRP A 39 -6.62 -0.34 -11.37
N MET A 40 -6.81 -0.64 -12.65
CA MET A 40 -6.24 0.14 -13.73
C MET A 40 -7.30 0.44 -14.79
N ARG A 41 -7.41 1.71 -15.16
CA ARG A 41 -8.19 2.19 -16.30
C ARG A 41 -7.28 2.99 -17.22
N GLY A 42 -7.03 2.50 -18.43
CA GLY A 42 -6.26 3.21 -19.45
C GLY A 42 -7.04 4.36 -20.10
N GLY A 43 -6.42 5.06 -21.06
CA GLY A 43 -7.09 6.07 -21.91
C GLY A 43 -6.82 7.55 -21.56
N GLY A 44 -5.88 7.81 -20.64
CA GLY A 44 -5.44 9.16 -20.28
C GLY A 44 -6.57 10.05 -19.77
N ILE A 45 -6.42 11.38 -19.86
CA ILE A 45 -7.40 12.35 -19.34
C ILE A 45 -8.80 12.10 -19.93
N LYS A 46 -8.90 11.76 -21.22
CA LYS A 46 -10.17 11.55 -21.92
C LYS A 46 -11.02 10.41 -21.36
N ASN A 47 -10.39 9.44 -20.70
CA ASN A 47 -11.09 8.31 -20.07
C ASN A 47 -10.95 8.32 -18.55
N SER A 48 -10.57 9.48 -17.98
CA SER A 48 -10.20 9.63 -16.56
C SER A 48 -9.30 8.47 -16.13
N GLY A 49 -8.25 8.24 -16.90
CA GLY A 49 -7.34 7.13 -16.72
C GLY A 49 -6.75 7.14 -15.32
N MET A 50 -6.62 5.97 -14.71
CA MET A 50 -6.13 5.83 -13.34
C MET A 50 -5.38 4.52 -13.16
N GLN A 51 -4.49 4.54 -12.19
CA GLN A 51 -3.85 3.34 -11.65
C GLN A 51 -3.89 3.45 -10.14
N LEU A 52 -4.55 2.50 -9.49
CA LEU A 52 -4.75 2.45 -8.06
C LEU A 52 -4.07 1.19 -7.56
N ASP A 53 -3.05 1.34 -6.71
CA ASP A 53 -2.37 0.21 -6.08
C ASP A 53 -2.41 0.39 -4.56
N TYR A 54 -2.89 -0.65 -3.86
CA TYR A 54 -3.00 -0.68 -2.41
C TYR A 54 -2.39 -1.95 -1.84
N LEU A 55 -1.64 -1.81 -0.74
CA LEU A 55 -1.16 -2.91 0.09
C LEU A 55 -1.75 -2.74 1.49
N VAL A 56 -2.57 -3.70 1.90
CA VAL A 56 -3.44 -3.61 3.07
C VAL A 56 -3.06 -4.66 4.11
N PHE A 57 -3.04 -4.26 5.37
CA PHE A 57 -2.88 -5.17 6.51
C PHE A 57 -3.58 -4.60 7.74
N SER A 58 -3.73 -5.42 8.77
CA SER A 58 -4.38 -5.02 10.03
C SER A 58 -3.51 -5.33 11.22
N VAL A 59 -3.48 -4.40 12.18
CA VAL A 59 -2.86 -4.58 13.49
C VAL A 59 -3.86 -4.10 14.54
N ASN A 60 -4.27 -5.01 15.42
CA ASN A 60 -5.36 -4.79 16.38
C ASN A 60 -6.62 -4.27 15.66
N ASN A 61 -7.12 -3.11 16.06
CA ASN A 61 -8.34 -2.50 15.53
C ASN A 61 -8.07 -1.52 14.37
N PHE A 62 -6.84 -1.48 13.85
CA PHE A 62 -6.47 -0.56 12.79
C PHE A 62 -6.22 -1.29 11.48
N LYS A 63 -6.81 -0.79 10.39
CA LYS A 63 -6.51 -1.18 9.01
C LYS A 63 -5.53 -0.16 8.42
N TYR A 64 -4.42 -0.65 7.92
CA TYR A 64 -3.33 0.13 7.32
C TYR A 64 -3.37 -0.09 5.82
N ILE A 65 -3.47 1.00 5.06
CA ILE A 65 -3.62 0.98 3.61
C ILE A 65 -2.47 1.79 3.02
N VAL A 66 -1.40 1.12 2.61
CA VAL A 66 -0.31 1.76 1.87
C VAL A 66 -0.77 1.93 0.44
N TYR A 67 -0.72 3.15 -0.10
CA TYR A 67 -1.24 3.44 -1.42
C TYR A 67 -0.19 4.07 -2.32
N ASN A 68 -0.31 3.76 -3.62
CA ASN A 68 0.40 4.38 -4.72
C ASN A 68 -0.60 4.56 -5.86
N THR A 69 -1.14 5.77 -6.02
CA THR A 69 -2.23 6.02 -6.96
C THR A 69 -1.89 7.12 -7.96
N TYR A 70 -2.38 6.94 -9.17
CA TYR A 70 -2.26 7.87 -10.27
C TYR A 70 -3.64 8.18 -10.84
N PHE A 71 -3.89 9.46 -11.07
CA PHE A 71 -5.05 9.95 -11.80
C PHE A 71 -4.55 10.82 -12.95
N ALA A 72 -4.88 10.45 -14.19
CA ALA A 72 -4.55 11.24 -15.36
C ALA A 72 -5.21 12.62 -15.31
N GLU A 73 -6.41 12.69 -14.73
CA GLU A 73 -7.08 13.96 -14.48
C GLU A 73 -6.31 14.78 -13.44
N GLY A 74 -5.78 15.92 -13.88
CA GLY A 74 -4.94 16.77 -13.06
C GLY A 74 -3.54 16.21 -12.77
N ASP A 75 -3.13 15.15 -13.46
CA ASP A 75 -1.80 14.51 -13.36
C ASP A 75 -1.35 14.27 -11.92
N LYS A 76 -2.21 13.62 -11.13
CA LYS A 76 -2.02 13.46 -9.69
C LYS A 76 -1.37 12.13 -9.37
N LEU A 77 -0.18 12.19 -8.80
CA LEU A 77 0.54 11.05 -8.23
C LEU A 77 0.48 11.16 -6.70
N ASN A 78 -0.16 10.19 -6.05
CA ASN A 78 -0.31 10.17 -4.61
C ASN A 78 0.34 8.91 -4.03
N ILE A 79 1.12 9.09 -2.98
CA ILE A 79 1.62 7.98 -2.17
C ILE A 79 1.41 8.29 -0.70
N GLY A 80 1.32 7.27 0.12
CA GLY A 80 1.19 7.44 1.56
C GLY A 80 0.60 6.22 2.23
N ILE A 81 0.06 6.44 3.42
CA ILE A 81 -0.66 5.43 4.18
C ILE A 81 -1.92 6.03 4.79
N LYS A 82 -3.05 5.35 4.60
CA LYS A 82 -4.27 5.61 5.36
C LYS A 82 -4.34 4.64 6.54
N VAL A 83 -4.64 5.16 7.71
CA VAL A 83 -4.85 4.37 8.94
C VAL A 83 -6.31 4.55 9.35
N LEU A 84 -7.09 3.48 9.17
CA LEU A 84 -8.50 3.42 9.51
C LEU A 84 -8.64 2.74 10.88
N ASP A 85 -9.22 3.45 11.84
CA ASP A 85 -9.73 2.86 13.07
C ASP A 85 -11.06 2.15 12.78
N THR A 86 -11.08 0.83 12.88
CA THR A 86 -12.26 0.00 12.57
C THR A 86 -13.36 0.09 13.63
N GLN A 87 -13.08 0.65 14.81
CA GLN A 87 -14.09 0.86 15.86
C GLN A 87 -14.83 2.19 15.69
N THR A 88 -14.12 3.23 15.26
CA THR A 88 -14.68 4.59 15.13
C THR A 88 -14.96 5.00 13.69
N ASN A 89 -14.49 4.23 12.71
CA ASN A 89 -14.46 4.55 11.29
C ASN A 89 -13.69 5.84 10.95
N GLN A 90 -12.86 6.35 11.87
CA GLN A 90 -12.02 7.50 11.60
C GLN A 90 -10.79 7.08 10.79
N THR A 91 -10.44 7.89 9.79
CA THR A 91 -9.27 7.66 8.94
C THR A 91 -8.29 8.83 9.06
N ILE A 92 -7.03 8.51 9.32
CA ILE A 92 -5.92 9.45 9.19
C ILE A 92 -5.17 9.13 7.90
N ASP A 93 -4.84 10.15 7.12
CA ASP A 93 -4.07 10.02 5.89
C ASP A 93 -2.70 10.70 6.06
N ILE A 94 -1.65 9.89 6.05
CA ILE A 94 -0.26 10.34 6.12
C ILE A 94 0.29 10.35 4.70
N LYS A 95 0.38 11.54 4.11
CA LYS A 95 0.90 11.75 2.76
C LYS A 95 2.40 11.51 2.69
N GLY A 96 2.82 10.68 1.75
CA GLY A 96 4.23 10.49 1.41
C GLY A 96 4.73 11.56 0.44
N ILE A 97 6.05 11.71 0.37
CA ILE A 97 6.72 12.59 -0.59
C ILE A 97 7.07 11.77 -1.82
N TYR A 98 6.34 11.95 -2.92
CA TYR A 98 6.48 11.09 -4.12
C TYR A 98 7.92 10.94 -4.61
N GLY A 99 8.70 12.03 -4.63
CA GLY A 99 10.09 12.03 -5.10
C GLY A 99 11.07 11.18 -4.29
N THR A 100 10.70 10.70 -3.10
CA THR A 100 11.55 9.83 -2.28
C THR A 100 11.20 8.34 -2.41
N ARG A 101 10.16 7.99 -3.17
CA ARG A 101 9.71 6.61 -3.40
C ARG A 101 10.80 5.78 -4.06
N LYS A 102 10.95 4.54 -3.61
CA LYS A 102 11.77 3.51 -4.27
C LYS A 102 10.89 2.29 -4.54
N GLY A 103 10.89 1.82 -5.80
CA GLY A 103 10.03 0.72 -6.25
C GLY A 103 8.58 1.13 -6.53
N THR A 104 7.71 0.14 -6.70
CA THR A 104 6.26 0.31 -6.92
C THR A 104 5.47 -0.76 -6.16
N LEU A 105 4.17 -0.51 -5.95
CA LEU A 105 3.23 -1.51 -5.44
C LEU A 105 2.64 -2.38 -6.56
N THR A 106 2.69 -1.92 -7.81
CA THR A 106 2.15 -2.62 -8.98
C THR A 106 2.77 -4.00 -9.19
N ASP A 107 4.01 -4.21 -8.72
CA ASP A 107 4.69 -5.51 -8.79
C ASP A 107 3.90 -6.61 -8.06
N PHE A 108 3.12 -6.23 -7.04
CA PHE A 108 2.23 -7.16 -6.33
C PHE A 108 1.01 -7.57 -7.14
N GLN A 109 0.71 -6.93 -8.27
CA GLN A 109 -0.42 -7.32 -9.12
C GLN A 109 -0.24 -8.74 -9.68
N SER A 110 0.97 -9.07 -10.12
CA SER A 110 1.33 -10.38 -10.68
C SER A 110 1.97 -11.34 -9.68
N ASP A 111 2.11 -10.95 -8.41
CA ASP A 111 2.68 -11.82 -7.38
C ASP A 111 1.62 -12.76 -6.81
N ASP A 112 1.76 -14.07 -7.04
CA ASP A 112 0.80 -15.08 -6.57
C ASP A 112 0.97 -15.43 -5.08
N ARG A 113 2.04 -14.95 -4.43
CA ARG A 113 2.29 -15.20 -3.00
C ARG A 113 1.40 -14.35 -2.11
N ILE A 114 0.90 -13.22 -2.62
CA ILE A 114 0.09 -12.27 -1.86
C ILE A 114 -1.40 -12.44 -2.17
N LYS A 115 -2.24 -12.34 -1.13
CA LYS A 115 -3.69 -12.36 -1.27
C LYS A 115 -4.17 -11.18 -2.12
N LYS A 116 -5.15 -11.41 -2.99
CA LYS A 116 -5.80 -10.35 -3.78
C LYS A 116 -7.09 -9.88 -3.10
N GLY A 117 -7.27 -8.57 -3.05
CA GLY A 117 -8.48 -7.90 -2.59
C GLY A 117 -9.19 -7.16 -3.73
N GLU A 118 -10.44 -6.77 -3.48
CA GLU A 118 -11.28 -6.03 -4.42
C GLU A 118 -11.59 -4.60 -3.97
N GLU A 119 -11.28 -4.27 -2.71
CA GLU A 119 -11.58 -2.97 -2.11
C GLU A 119 -10.65 -1.88 -2.66
N LEU A 120 -11.22 -0.74 -3.07
CA LEU A 120 -10.51 0.48 -3.44
C LEU A 120 -10.68 1.51 -2.33
N TYR A 121 -9.66 2.36 -2.13
CA TYR A 121 -9.58 3.22 -0.94
C TYR A 121 -9.41 4.72 -1.26
N ASP A 122 -9.69 5.14 -2.50
CA ASP A 122 -9.72 6.56 -2.92
C ASP A 122 -11.13 7.07 -3.20
#